data_AF-A0A7T0KQN3-F1
#
_entry.id   AF-A0A7T0KQN3-F1
#
_cell.length_a   1.000
_cell.length_b   1.000
_cell.length_c   1.000
_cell.angle_alpha   90.00
_cell.angle_beta   90.00
_cell.angle_gamma   90.00
#
_symmetry.space_group_name_H-M   'P 1'
#
loop_
_entity.id
_entity.type
_entity.pdbx_description
1 polymer ?
#
loop_
_entity_poly.entity_id
_entity_poly.type
_entity_poly.pdbx_seq_one_letter_code
_entity_poly.pdbx_strand_id
1 'polypeptide(L)'
;MAAATLVALLTACAPEAGVTPLDGARAQNQARHVSERFESHPVVVDDPYGFETSRLFFTASETVVVADATGEALLRAASLAVTAHAPLLMYSRDIHTQVVEEIRRLGAHTVLTVGNVNLAPTSGHVTVQRDPGGLEALHKMTSLQFEIRDIDEPAGAVAAVADLAGDSPTWLRTADSPATMPGASARPFPLQSRRDADMAPLVVATPRSPIPAVANARSFGASVEVVGEPDPRKSEETLYALAGLDDAPLIALGTQFGSAEDLAQRIMQAEEYY
;
A
#
# COMPACT_ATOMS: atom_id res chain seq x y z
N MET A 1 21.57 15.36 77.20
CA MET A 1 22.42 15.10 76.02
C MET A 1 21.82 13.95 75.24
N ALA A 2 21.62 14.16 73.93
CA ALA A 2 21.16 13.25 72.85
C ALA A 2 20.05 13.98 72.06
N ALA A 3 20.41 15.00 71.27
CA ALA A 3 20.84 14.91 69.86
C ALA A 3 19.69 14.50 68.93
N ALA A 4 18.98 15.53 68.45
CA ALA A 4 18.00 15.45 67.39
C ALA A 4 18.69 15.13 66.05
N THR A 5 18.12 14.23 65.26
CA THR A 5 18.54 13.99 63.87
C THR A 5 17.31 14.12 62.98
N LEU A 6 17.20 15.29 62.36
CA LEU A 6 16.20 15.62 61.36
C LEU A 6 16.65 15.00 60.03
N VAL A 7 15.98 13.96 59.56
CA VAL A 7 16.23 13.39 58.23
C VAL A 7 15.36 14.15 57.24
N ALA A 8 15.96 15.08 56.50
CA ALA A 8 15.33 15.73 55.36
C ALA A 8 15.33 14.74 54.18
N LEU A 9 14.17 14.14 53.91
CA LEU A 9 13.92 13.42 52.67
C LEU A 9 13.76 14.46 51.55
N LEU A 10 14.83 14.67 50.78
CA LEU A 10 14.78 15.37 49.50
C LEU A 10 14.05 14.46 48.50
N THR A 11 12.73 14.58 48.44
CA THR A 11 11.96 14.11 47.28
C THR A 11 12.24 15.06 46.12
N ALA A 12 13.29 14.76 45.37
CA ALA A 12 13.51 15.36 44.06
C ALA A 12 12.46 14.79 43.10
N CYS A 13 11.31 15.46 43.00
CA CYS A 13 10.46 15.32 41.84
C CYS A 13 11.21 15.94 40.67
N ALA A 14 11.99 15.14 39.95
CA ALA A 14 12.35 15.49 38.59
C ALA A 14 11.04 15.51 37.78
N PRO A 15 10.71 16.60 37.07
CA PRO A 15 9.65 16.53 36.09
C PRO A 15 10.07 15.47 35.06
N GLU A 16 9.23 14.47 34.80
CA GLU A 16 9.31 13.72 33.55
C GLU A 16 9.32 14.78 32.44
N ALA A 17 10.48 14.99 31.82
CA ALA A 17 10.59 15.87 30.67
C ALA A 17 9.66 15.26 29.63
N GLY A 18 8.50 15.90 29.44
CA GLY A 18 7.39 15.33 28.68
C GLY A 18 7.86 14.98 27.29
N VAL A 19 7.72 13.70 26.92
CA VAL A 19 7.96 13.22 25.55
C VAL A 19 7.15 14.10 24.61
N THR A 20 7.83 14.82 23.71
CA THR A 20 7.13 15.65 22.73
C THR A 20 6.38 14.76 21.74
N PRO A 21 5.32 15.26 21.07
CA PRO A 21 4.66 14.50 20.01
C PRO A 21 5.63 13.99 18.94
N LEU A 22 6.63 14.81 18.58
CA LEU A 22 7.68 14.44 17.64
C LEU A 22 8.57 13.30 18.17
N ASP A 23 9.00 13.35 19.44
CA ASP A 23 9.79 12.27 20.03
C ASP A 23 9.02 10.95 20.07
N GLY A 24 7.71 11.01 20.35
CA GLY A 24 6.82 9.85 20.30
C GLY A 24 6.72 9.25 18.91
N ALA A 25 6.51 10.09 17.89
CA ALA A 25 6.43 9.66 16.50
C ALA A 25 7.75 9.04 16.00
N ARG A 26 8.88 9.68 16.31
CA ARG A 26 10.23 9.16 16.02
C ARG A 26 10.45 7.79 16.65
N ALA A 27 10.13 7.63 17.93
CA ALA A 27 10.28 6.37 18.64
C ALA A 27 9.41 5.25 18.02
N GLN A 28 8.17 5.58 17.62
CA GLN A 28 7.28 4.62 16.96
C GLN A 28 7.83 4.17 15.61
N ASN A 29 8.31 5.09 14.80
CA ASN A 29 8.85 4.80 13.47
C ASN A 29 10.14 3.99 13.55
N GLN A 30 11.06 4.35 14.44
CA GLN A 30 12.34 3.65 14.60
C GLN A 30 12.22 2.30 15.31
N ALA A 31 11.14 2.04 16.04
CA ALA A 31 10.87 0.74 16.66
C ALA A 31 10.43 -0.33 15.65
N ARG A 32 10.14 0.03 14.39
CA ARG A 32 9.73 -0.91 13.35
C ARG A 32 10.90 -1.83 12.97
N HIS A 33 10.68 -3.13 13.06
CA HIS A 33 11.61 -4.10 12.51
C HIS A 33 11.31 -4.28 11.02
N VAL A 34 12.19 -3.79 10.16
CA VAL A 34 12.01 -3.88 8.69
C VAL A 34 12.95 -4.94 8.13
N SER A 35 12.46 -5.72 7.17
CA SER A 35 13.27 -6.70 6.47
C SER A 35 14.45 -6.05 5.72
N GLU A 36 15.64 -6.64 5.81
CA GLU A 36 16.86 -6.22 5.08
C GLU A 36 16.73 -6.27 3.55
N ARG A 37 15.64 -6.82 3.02
CA ARG A 37 15.36 -6.83 1.57
C ARG A 37 14.96 -5.45 1.03
N PHE A 38 14.54 -4.55 1.92
CA PHE A 38 14.19 -3.18 1.58
C PHE A 38 15.42 -2.29 1.78
N GLU A 39 15.49 -1.20 1.01
CA GLU A 39 16.56 -0.21 1.16
C GLU A 39 16.59 0.35 2.59
N SER A 40 17.79 0.61 3.09
CA SER A 40 17.99 1.16 4.44
C SER A 40 17.67 2.65 4.55
N HIS A 41 17.32 3.30 3.44
CA HIS A 41 17.05 4.72 3.33
C HIS A 41 15.71 4.96 2.60
N PRO A 42 15.18 6.20 2.60
CA PRO A 42 13.98 6.53 1.85
C PRO A 42 14.09 6.19 0.36
N VAL A 43 13.00 5.69 -0.21
CA VAL A 43 12.83 5.43 -1.65
C VAL A 43 11.56 6.09 -2.12
N VAL A 44 11.62 6.83 -3.23
CA VAL A 44 10.44 7.37 -3.91
C VAL A 44 10.17 6.55 -5.16
N VAL A 45 8.95 6.06 -5.31
CA VAL A 45 8.55 5.17 -6.41
C VAL A 45 7.44 5.81 -7.24
N ASP A 46 7.70 6.06 -8.53
CA ASP A 46 6.69 6.52 -9.49
C ASP A 46 6.22 5.36 -10.37
N ASP A 47 5.15 4.70 -9.95
CA ASP A 47 4.72 3.46 -10.58
C ASP A 47 3.25 3.51 -11.00
N PRO A 48 2.93 4.25 -12.07
CA PRO A 48 1.57 4.36 -12.59
C PRO A 48 0.98 3.02 -13.02
N TYR A 49 1.83 2.03 -13.34
CA TYR A 49 1.40 0.75 -13.90
C TYR A 49 1.53 -0.45 -12.94
N GLY A 50 2.15 -0.28 -11.78
CA GLY A 50 2.31 -1.34 -10.78
C GLY A 50 3.53 -2.25 -10.98
N PHE A 51 4.45 -1.94 -11.90
CA PHE A 51 5.61 -2.78 -12.19
C PHE A 51 6.71 -2.66 -11.12
N GLU A 52 7.06 -1.44 -10.74
CA GLU A 52 8.15 -1.21 -9.78
C GLU A 52 7.77 -1.71 -8.39
N THR A 53 6.56 -1.39 -7.95
CA THR A 53 5.99 -1.87 -6.68
C THR A 53 5.76 -3.38 -6.69
N SER A 54 5.36 -3.98 -7.82
CA SER A 54 5.30 -5.44 -7.93
C SER A 54 6.67 -6.08 -7.70
N ARG A 55 7.74 -5.54 -8.27
CA ARG A 55 9.11 -6.04 -8.07
C ARG A 55 9.63 -5.83 -6.67
N LEU A 56 9.34 -4.65 -6.11
CA LEU A 56 9.76 -4.27 -4.77
C LEU A 56 9.10 -5.16 -3.72
N PHE A 57 7.79 -5.38 -3.83
CA PHE A 57 7.05 -6.13 -2.82
C PHE A 57 7.01 -7.64 -3.08
N PHE A 58 7.02 -8.10 -4.33
CA PHE A 58 6.79 -9.50 -4.70
C PHE A 58 7.94 -10.08 -5.53
N THR A 59 8.74 -10.95 -4.90
CA THR A 59 9.74 -11.77 -5.61
C THR A 59 9.08 -12.77 -6.57
N ALA A 60 7.93 -13.31 -6.18
CA ALA A 60 7.08 -14.21 -6.98
C ALA A 60 5.62 -14.02 -6.57
N SER A 61 4.65 -14.45 -7.37
CA SER A 61 3.24 -14.56 -6.98
C SER A 61 2.52 -15.57 -7.88
N GLU A 62 1.80 -16.53 -7.29
CA GLU A 62 1.03 -17.52 -8.06
C GLU A 62 -0.16 -16.90 -8.79
N THR A 63 -0.67 -15.78 -8.28
CA THR A 63 -1.79 -15.03 -8.83
C THR A 63 -1.41 -13.57 -9.08
N VAL A 64 -2.05 -12.94 -10.05
CA VAL A 64 -1.88 -11.51 -10.36
C VAL A 64 -3.19 -10.95 -10.88
N VAL A 65 -3.54 -9.74 -10.45
CA VAL A 65 -4.69 -9.00 -10.94
C VAL A 65 -4.20 -7.97 -11.96
N VAL A 66 -4.86 -7.91 -13.11
CA VAL A 66 -4.56 -6.97 -14.18
C VAL A 66 -5.83 -6.18 -14.48
N ALA A 67 -5.80 -4.86 -14.34
CA ALA A 67 -6.94 -4.00 -14.61
C ALA A 67 -6.68 -3.10 -15.81
N ASP A 68 -7.71 -2.62 -16.50
CA ASP A 68 -7.52 -1.47 -17.38
C ASP A 68 -7.33 -0.16 -16.56
N ALA A 69 -7.25 0.97 -17.25
CA ALA A 69 -6.96 2.26 -16.62
C ALA A 69 -8.20 2.98 -16.05
N THR A 70 -9.42 2.40 -16.12
CA THR A 70 -10.60 3.09 -15.60
C THR A 70 -10.67 3.03 -14.07
N GLY A 71 -11.25 4.06 -13.46
CA GLY A 71 -11.28 4.19 -11.99
C GLY A 71 -12.04 3.05 -11.33
N GLU A 72 -13.20 2.70 -11.90
CA GLU A 72 -14.03 1.59 -11.44
C GLU A 72 -13.30 0.24 -11.55
N ALA A 73 -12.54 0.00 -12.62
CA ALA A 73 -11.79 -1.23 -12.81
C ALA A 73 -10.62 -1.32 -11.84
N LEU A 74 -9.88 -0.23 -11.65
CA LEU A 74 -8.75 -0.17 -10.71
C LEU A 74 -9.20 -0.35 -9.25
N LEU A 75 -10.30 0.27 -8.84
CA LEU A 75 -10.82 0.13 -7.46
C LEU A 75 -11.33 -1.28 -7.18
N ARG A 76 -12.04 -1.88 -8.15
CA ARG A 76 -12.45 -3.28 -8.05
C ARG A 76 -11.23 -4.22 -8.03
N ALA A 77 -10.24 -3.96 -8.86
CA ALA A 77 -9.03 -4.77 -8.93
C ALA A 77 -8.18 -4.64 -7.66
N ALA A 78 -8.08 -3.43 -7.08
CA ALA A 78 -7.41 -3.21 -5.79
C ALA A 78 -8.11 -3.99 -4.67
N SER A 79 -9.44 -3.98 -4.63
CA SER A 79 -10.24 -4.77 -3.66
C SER A 79 -9.89 -6.26 -3.74
N LEU A 80 -9.82 -6.81 -4.96
CA LEU A 80 -9.47 -8.21 -5.22
C LEU A 80 -8.00 -8.52 -4.92
N ALA A 81 -7.08 -7.65 -5.34
CA ALA A 81 -5.64 -7.80 -5.16
C ALA A 81 -5.26 -7.84 -3.66
N VAL A 82 -5.79 -6.90 -2.88
CA VAL A 82 -5.53 -6.82 -1.43
C VAL A 82 -6.11 -8.03 -0.71
N THR A 83 -7.35 -8.42 -1.03
CA THR A 83 -7.99 -9.61 -0.46
C THR A 83 -7.23 -10.90 -0.80
N ALA A 84 -6.70 -11.00 -2.03
CA ALA A 84 -6.00 -12.20 -2.49
C ALA A 84 -4.50 -12.20 -2.17
N HIS A 85 -3.97 -11.13 -1.56
CA HIS A 85 -2.53 -10.91 -1.38
C HIS A 85 -1.73 -11.07 -2.68
N ALA A 86 -2.29 -10.52 -3.76
CA ALA A 86 -1.76 -10.64 -5.12
C ALA A 86 -1.34 -9.26 -5.67
N PRO A 87 -0.30 -9.18 -6.51
CA PRO A 87 0.06 -7.94 -7.18
C PRO A 87 -1.04 -7.48 -8.14
N LEU A 88 -1.20 -6.16 -8.25
CA LEU A 88 -2.02 -5.42 -9.19
C LEU A 88 -1.13 -4.74 -10.24
N LEU A 89 -1.46 -4.97 -11.51
CA LEU A 89 -0.88 -4.27 -12.65
C LEU A 89 -1.98 -3.51 -13.41
N MET A 90 -1.67 -2.30 -13.89
CA MET A 90 -2.52 -1.60 -14.84
C MET A 90 -2.10 -1.96 -16.27
N TYR A 91 -3.08 -2.24 -17.12
CA TYR A 91 -2.93 -2.62 -18.50
C TYR A 91 -3.25 -1.45 -19.42
N SER A 92 -2.37 -1.23 -20.38
CA SER A 92 -2.66 -0.50 -21.62
C SER A 92 -2.13 -1.30 -22.80
N ARG A 93 -2.60 -0.99 -24.02
CA ARG A 93 -2.12 -1.69 -25.22
C ARG A 93 -0.63 -1.44 -25.47
N ASP A 94 -0.15 -0.25 -25.13
CA ASP A 94 1.23 0.18 -25.39
C ASP A 94 2.24 -0.56 -24.51
N ILE A 95 1.82 -1.03 -23.35
CA ILE A 95 2.64 -1.75 -22.36
C ILE A 95 2.33 -3.24 -22.28
N HIS A 96 1.60 -3.79 -23.26
CA HIS A 96 1.17 -5.20 -23.27
C HIS A 96 2.33 -6.17 -23.01
N THR A 97 3.47 -5.96 -23.68
CA THR A 97 4.66 -6.80 -23.53
C THR A 97 5.20 -6.77 -22.10
N GLN A 98 5.26 -5.58 -21.48
CA GLN A 98 5.75 -5.42 -20.10
C GLN A 98 4.82 -6.13 -19.10
N VAL A 99 3.50 -6.08 -19.31
CA VAL A 99 2.53 -6.84 -18.50
C VAL A 99 2.80 -8.35 -18.60
N VAL A 100 2.98 -8.88 -19.80
CA VAL A 100 3.27 -10.31 -20.01
C VAL A 100 4.62 -10.72 -19.40
N GLU A 101 5.63 -9.87 -19.51
CA GLU A 101 6.95 -10.10 -18.89
C GLU A 101 6.87 -10.11 -17.36
N GLU A 102 6.10 -9.20 -16.77
CA GLU A 102 5.93 -9.14 -15.32
C GLU A 102 5.14 -10.34 -14.78
N ILE A 103 4.08 -10.77 -15.47
CA ILE A 103 3.34 -12.01 -15.16
C ILE A 103 4.31 -13.21 -15.15
N ARG A 104 5.22 -13.27 -16.13
CA ARG A 104 6.24 -14.33 -16.21
C ARG A 104 7.26 -14.24 -15.08
N ARG A 105 7.78 -13.04 -14.77
CA ARG A 105 8.72 -12.81 -13.67
C ARG A 105 8.14 -13.28 -12.34
N LEU A 106 6.87 -12.96 -12.10
CA LEU A 106 6.15 -13.37 -10.90
C LEU A 106 5.96 -14.90 -10.82
N GLY A 107 6.00 -15.61 -11.95
CA GLY A 107 5.66 -17.03 -12.00
C GLY A 107 4.16 -17.27 -11.79
N ALA A 108 3.32 -16.31 -12.20
CA ALA A 108 1.87 -16.39 -11.98
C ALA A 108 1.22 -17.45 -12.87
N HIS A 109 0.47 -18.35 -12.25
CA HIS A 109 -0.30 -19.40 -12.91
C HIS A 109 -1.75 -18.97 -13.16
N THR A 110 -2.25 -18.00 -12.39
CA THR A 110 -3.60 -17.45 -12.57
C THR A 110 -3.55 -15.93 -12.70
N VAL A 111 -4.09 -15.42 -13.80
CA VAL A 111 -4.23 -13.98 -14.06
C VAL A 111 -5.72 -13.65 -14.02
N LEU A 112 -6.11 -12.70 -13.16
CA LEU A 112 -7.47 -12.18 -13.15
C LEU A 112 -7.51 -10.81 -13.84
N THR A 113 -8.24 -10.71 -14.93
CA THR A 113 -8.41 -9.46 -15.66
C THR A 113 -9.70 -8.74 -15.26
N VAL A 114 -9.61 -7.45 -14.93
CA VAL A 114 -10.74 -6.60 -14.55
C VAL A 114 -10.87 -5.46 -15.56
N GLY A 115 -12.05 -5.22 -16.11
CA GLY A 115 -12.23 -4.24 -17.18
C GLY A 115 -11.88 -4.78 -18.58
N ASN A 116 -11.62 -3.86 -19.50
CA ASN A 116 -11.26 -4.08 -20.90
C ASN A 116 -9.77 -4.39 -21.10
N VAL A 117 -9.32 -5.47 -20.48
CA VAL A 117 -7.95 -5.97 -20.61
C VAL A 117 -7.87 -6.95 -21.77
N ASN A 118 -7.07 -6.62 -22.78
CA ASN A 118 -6.90 -7.42 -23.99
C ASN A 118 -5.79 -8.48 -23.83
N LEU A 119 -5.87 -9.26 -22.75
CA LEU A 119 -5.12 -10.49 -22.61
C LEU A 119 -5.99 -11.66 -23.09
N ALA A 120 -5.44 -12.47 -24.01
CA ALA A 120 -6.17 -13.60 -24.55
C ALA A 120 -6.44 -14.62 -23.43
N PRO A 121 -7.68 -15.13 -23.30
CA PRO A 121 -7.96 -16.24 -22.41
C PRO A 121 -7.10 -17.44 -22.83
N THR A 122 -6.28 -17.93 -21.92
CA THR A 122 -5.47 -19.14 -22.12
C THR A 122 -5.82 -20.19 -21.07
N SER A 123 -5.67 -21.45 -21.47
CA SER A 123 -5.68 -22.63 -20.59
C SER A 123 -4.39 -23.39 -20.84
N GLY A 124 -3.61 -23.64 -19.80
CA GLY A 124 -2.25 -24.17 -19.90
C GLY A 124 -1.46 -23.82 -18.64
N HIS A 125 -0.18 -23.49 -18.77
CA HIS A 125 0.65 -23.07 -17.62
C HIS A 125 0.16 -21.77 -16.96
N VAL A 126 -0.42 -20.86 -17.74
CA VAL A 126 -1.05 -19.62 -17.24
C VAL A 126 -2.53 -19.62 -17.63
N THR A 127 -3.40 -19.49 -16.64
CA THR A 127 -4.84 -19.39 -16.78
C THR A 127 -5.27 -17.94 -16.67
N VAL A 128 -5.80 -17.38 -17.76
CA VAL A 128 -6.35 -16.02 -17.77
C VAL A 128 -7.86 -16.09 -17.53
N GLN A 129 -8.30 -15.45 -16.45
CA GLN A 129 -9.69 -15.37 -16.02
C GLN A 129 -10.22 -13.95 -16.19
N ARG A 130 -11.43 -13.81 -16.74
CA ARG A 130 -12.10 -12.52 -16.88
C ARG A 130 -13.08 -12.33 -15.74
N ASP A 131 -12.89 -11.26 -14.98
CA ASP A 131 -13.82 -10.83 -13.95
C ASP A 131 -15.17 -10.45 -14.59
N PRO A 132 -16.30 -11.03 -14.12
CA PRO A 132 -17.62 -10.74 -14.65
C PRO A 132 -18.29 -9.54 -13.98
N GLY A 133 -17.61 -8.82 -13.08
CA GLY A 133 -18.20 -7.71 -12.33
C GLY A 133 -19.20 -8.15 -11.26
N GLY A 134 -19.68 -7.16 -10.49
CA GLY A 134 -20.72 -7.35 -9.47
C GLY A 134 -20.26 -8.03 -8.17
N LEU A 135 -21.12 -7.95 -7.15
CA LEU A 135 -20.87 -8.49 -5.80
C LEU A 135 -20.93 -10.01 -5.76
N GLU A 136 -21.92 -10.61 -6.43
CA GLU A 136 -22.10 -12.07 -6.44
C GLU A 136 -20.85 -12.79 -6.97
N ALA A 137 -20.22 -12.20 -7.98
CA ALA A 137 -18.96 -12.72 -8.52
C ALA A 137 -17.83 -12.66 -7.50
N LEU A 138 -17.69 -11.57 -6.74
CA LEU A 138 -16.67 -11.46 -5.68
C LEU A 138 -16.85 -12.57 -4.65
N HIS A 139 -18.08 -12.78 -4.19
CA HIS A 139 -18.40 -13.86 -3.25
C HIS A 139 -18.05 -15.22 -3.81
N LYS A 140 -18.41 -15.49 -5.06
CA LYS A 140 -18.16 -16.78 -5.69
C LYS A 140 -16.68 -17.03 -6.00
N MET A 141 -15.94 -16.01 -6.43
CA MET A 141 -14.54 -16.14 -6.81
C MET A 141 -13.64 -16.35 -5.60
N THR A 142 -13.92 -15.67 -4.49
CA THR A 142 -13.07 -15.68 -3.29
C THR A 142 -13.61 -16.60 -2.19
N SER A 143 -14.88 -16.99 -2.24
CA SER A 143 -15.61 -17.63 -1.12
C SER A 143 -15.66 -16.78 0.16
N LEU A 144 -15.52 -15.45 0.02
CA LEU A 144 -15.56 -14.49 1.13
C LEU A 144 -16.77 -13.56 0.99
N GLN A 145 -17.22 -13.01 2.11
CA GLN A 145 -18.23 -11.94 2.11
C GLN A 145 -17.53 -10.59 1.98
N PHE A 146 -18.05 -9.73 1.12
CA PHE A 146 -17.51 -8.39 0.90
C PHE A 146 -18.42 -7.35 1.50
N GLU A 147 -17.84 -6.46 2.31
CA GLU A 147 -18.48 -5.20 2.64
C GLU A 147 -18.41 -4.25 1.44
N ILE A 148 -19.44 -3.45 1.22
CA ILE A 148 -19.44 -2.46 0.14
C ILE A 148 -19.05 -1.11 0.73
N ARG A 149 -18.05 -0.47 0.12
CA ARG A 149 -17.72 0.93 0.37
C ARG A 149 -17.88 1.71 -0.93
N ASP A 150 -18.85 2.60 -0.95
CA ASP A 150 -19.08 3.47 -2.10
C ASP A 150 -18.06 4.61 -2.13
N ILE A 151 -17.50 4.86 -3.31
CA ILE A 151 -16.50 5.89 -3.61
C ILE A 151 -17.11 6.86 -4.61
N ASP A 152 -17.63 7.98 -4.10
CA ASP A 152 -18.33 8.99 -4.89
C ASP A 152 -17.36 9.97 -5.57
N GLU A 153 -16.21 10.23 -4.94
CA GLU A 153 -15.24 11.21 -5.42
C GLU A 153 -13.88 10.56 -5.76
N PRO A 154 -13.31 10.85 -6.94
CA PRO A 154 -11.99 10.32 -7.31
C PRO A 154 -10.88 10.70 -6.33
N ALA A 155 -11.00 11.84 -5.65
CA ALA A 155 -10.01 12.30 -4.67
C ALA A 155 -9.88 11.37 -3.45
N GLY A 156 -10.96 10.66 -3.09
CA GLY A 156 -10.97 9.70 -1.98
C GLY A 156 -10.48 8.30 -2.35
N ALA A 157 -10.23 8.02 -3.63
CA ALA A 157 -9.91 6.69 -4.13
C ALA A 157 -8.64 6.11 -3.51
N VAL A 158 -7.56 6.90 -3.44
CA VAL A 158 -6.27 6.44 -2.91
C VAL A 158 -6.36 6.13 -1.42
N ALA A 159 -6.99 7.00 -0.64
CA ALA A 159 -7.23 6.79 0.79
C ALA A 159 -8.06 5.51 1.02
N ALA A 160 -9.12 5.32 0.23
CA ALA A 160 -9.94 4.12 0.33
C ALA A 160 -9.18 2.83 0.02
N VAL A 161 -8.23 2.86 -0.94
CA VAL A 161 -7.35 1.72 -1.23
C VAL A 161 -6.35 1.49 -0.10
N ALA A 162 -5.76 2.55 0.46
CA ALA A 162 -4.84 2.46 1.59
C ALA A 162 -5.51 1.84 2.84
N ASP A 163 -6.80 2.11 3.04
CA ASP A 163 -7.58 1.56 4.15
C ASP A 163 -7.94 0.07 3.99
N LEU A 164 -7.81 -0.50 2.78
CA LEU A 164 -8.19 -1.90 2.55
C LEU A 164 -7.37 -2.84 3.41
N ALA A 165 -8.02 -3.72 4.17
CA ALA A 165 -7.38 -4.77 4.94
C ALA A 165 -7.66 -6.13 4.27
N GLY A 166 -6.63 -6.96 4.09
CA GLY A 166 -6.77 -8.26 3.41
C GLY A 166 -7.62 -9.28 4.18
N ASP A 167 -7.73 -9.14 5.49
CA ASP A 167 -8.53 -9.98 6.39
C ASP A 167 -9.99 -9.51 6.54
N SER A 168 -10.30 -8.31 6.06
CA SER A 168 -11.64 -7.69 6.07
C SER A 168 -12.05 -7.30 4.64
N PRO A 169 -12.49 -8.27 3.81
CA PRO A 169 -12.72 -8.04 2.39
C PRO A 169 -13.74 -6.93 2.15
N THR A 170 -13.28 -5.89 1.45
CA THR A 170 -14.09 -4.70 1.15
C THR A 170 -14.06 -4.46 -0.36
N TRP A 171 -15.23 -4.24 -0.95
CA TRP A 171 -15.39 -3.85 -2.34
C TRP A 171 -15.51 -2.33 -2.41
N LEU A 172 -14.48 -1.69 -2.95
CA LEU A 172 -14.53 -0.29 -3.35
C LEU A 172 -15.35 -0.17 -4.62
N ARG A 173 -16.54 0.43 -4.51
CA ARG A 173 -17.51 0.54 -5.60
C ARG A 173 -17.69 2.00 -5.99
N THR A 174 -17.68 2.25 -7.28
CA THR A 174 -18.05 3.53 -7.90
C THR A 174 -19.48 3.48 -8.42
N ALA A 175 -20.04 4.63 -8.79
CA ALA A 175 -21.34 4.70 -9.46
C ALA A 175 -21.35 3.88 -10.77
N ASP A 176 -20.27 3.96 -11.55
CA ASP A 176 -20.07 3.15 -12.75
C ASP A 176 -19.53 1.76 -12.40
N SER A 177 -19.92 0.77 -13.20
CA SER A 177 -19.41 -0.60 -13.08
C SER A 177 -18.31 -0.86 -14.11
N PRO A 178 -17.25 -1.63 -13.77
CA PRO A 178 -16.21 -1.99 -14.72
C PRO A 178 -16.78 -2.69 -15.95
N ALA A 179 -16.18 -2.41 -17.11
CA ALA A 179 -16.51 -3.12 -18.33
C ALA A 179 -16.28 -4.63 -18.15
N THR A 180 -17.18 -5.45 -18.68
CA THR A 180 -17.06 -6.90 -18.65
C THR A 180 -16.79 -7.42 -20.05
N MET A 181 -15.75 -8.23 -20.19
CA MET A 181 -15.36 -8.81 -21.48
C MET A 181 -16.20 -10.06 -21.78
N PRO A 182 -16.51 -10.37 -23.06
CA PRO A 182 -17.24 -11.57 -23.43
C PRO A 182 -16.63 -12.85 -22.84
N GLY A 183 -17.46 -13.78 -22.37
CA GLY A 183 -16.98 -15.01 -21.72
C GLY A 183 -16.43 -14.83 -20.31
N ALA A 184 -16.60 -13.64 -19.70
CA ALA A 184 -16.37 -13.46 -18.27
C ALA A 184 -17.32 -14.35 -17.46
N SER A 185 -16.76 -15.03 -16.46
CA SER A 185 -17.50 -15.93 -15.59
C SER A 185 -16.80 -16.03 -14.24
N ALA A 186 -17.59 -16.04 -13.17
CA ALA A 186 -17.09 -16.15 -11.82
C ALA A 186 -16.55 -17.56 -11.59
N ARG A 187 -15.22 -17.67 -11.55
CA ARG A 187 -14.45 -18.89 -11.29
C ARG A 187 -13.60 -18.69 -10.03
N PRO A 188 -13.27 -19.76 -9.28
CA PRO A 188 -12.42 -19.62 -8.11
C PRO A 188 -11.10 -18.90 -8.44
N PHE A 189 -10.80 -17.86 -7.68
CA PHE A 189 -9.56 -17.11 -7.76
C PHE A 189 -8.71 -17.44 -6.51
N PRO A 190 -7.52 -18.03 -6.67
CA PRO A 190 -6.72 -18.45 -5.52
C PRO A 190 -6.30 -17.28 -4.64
N LEU A 191 -6.56 -17.40 -3.34
CA LEU A 191 -6.10 -16.46 -2.32
C LEU A 191 -4.74 -16.91 -1.79
N GLN A 192 -3.86 -15.95 -1.50
CA GLN A 192 -2.53 -16.20 -0.95
C GLN A 192 -2.46 -15.72 0.51
N SER A 193 -1.45 -16.17 1.25
CA SER A 193 -1.19 -15.63 2.59
C SER A 193 -0.51 -14.26 2.51
N ARG A 194 -0.67 -13.45 3.57
CA ARG A 194 0.13 -12.25 3.81
C ARG A 194 1.63 -12.56 3.73
N ARG A 195 2.40 -11.62 3.19
CA ARG A 195 3.83 -11.83 2.86
C ARG A 195 4.78 -10.91 3.62
N ASP A 196 4.25 -9.87 4.24
CA ASP A 196 5.02 -8.92 5.04
C ASP A 196 5.57 -9.53 6.32
N ALA A 197 4.86 -10.49 6.93
CA ALA A 197 5.20 -11.05 8.24
C ALA A 197 5.44 -9.94 9.29
N ASP A 198 4.69 -8.84 9.18
CA ASP A 198 4.82 -7.61 9.99
C ASP A 198 6.19 -6.88 9.86
N MET A 199 6.93 -7.14 8.77
CA MET A 199 8.28 -6.63 8.50
C MET A 199 8.37 -5.64 7.32
N ALA A 200 7.24 -5.09 6.88
CA ALA A 200 7.21 -4.08 5.83
C ALA A 200 7.65 -2.70 6.37
N PRO A 201 8.37 -1.89 5.57
CA PRO A 201 8.65 -0.50 5.93
C PRO A 201 7.35 0.31 6.02
N LEU A 202 7.44 1.50 6.62
CA LEU A 202 6.37 2.49 6.46
C LEU A 202 6.25 2.82 4.98
N VAL A 203 5.01 2.80 4.48
CA VAL A 203 4.69 3.28 3.14
C VAL A 203 3.87 4.54 3.29
N VAL A 204 4.28 5.62 2.62
CA VAL A 204 3.56 6.89 2.58
C VAL A 204 3.07 7.15 1.16
N ALA A 205 1.88 7.71 1.04
CA ALA A 205 1.25 8.08 -0.22
C ALA A 205 0.55 9.44 -0.10
N THR A 206 0.08 9.97 -1.22
CA THR A 206 -0.75 11.17 -1.31
C THR A 206 -2.05 10.83 -2.03
N PRO A 207 -3.08 11.68 -2.00
CA PRO A 207 -4.28 11.50 -2.82
C PRO A 207 -4.02 11.43 -4.34
N ARG A 208 -2.81 11.79 -4.79
CA ARG A 208 -2.38 11.73 -6.20
C ARG A 208 -1.46 10.56 -6.50
N SER A 209 -1.19 9.68 -5.54
CA SER A 209 -0.34 8.50 -5.75
C SER A 209 -1.04 7.47 -6.65
N PRO A 210 -0.28 6.70 -7.46
CA PRO A 210 -0.88 5.68 -8.31
C PRO A 210 -1.61 4.58 -7.53
N ILE A 211 -2.87 4.30 -7.92
CA ILE A 211 -3.66 3.21 -7.30
C ILE A 211 -2.96 1.85 -7.36
N PRO A 212 -2.35 1.42 -8.49
CA PRO A 212 -1.62 0.14 -8.53
C PRO A 212 -0.49 0.06 -7.49
N ALA A 213 0.25 1.16 -7.30
CA ALA A 213 1.34 1.23 -6.33
C ALA A 213 0.84 1.04 -4.89
N VAL A 214 -0.22 1.77 -4.51
CA VAL A 214 -0.84 1.67 -3.17
C VAL A 214 -1.45 0.30 -2.94
N ALA A 215 -2.16 -0.24 -3.94
CA ALA A 215 -2.73 -1.58 -3.86
C ALA A 215 -1.66 -2.66 -3.69
N ASN A 216 -0.50 -2.55 -4.37
CA ASN A 216 0.60 -3.49 -4.22
C ASN A 216 1.20 -3.48 -2.81
N ALA A 217 1.40 -2.30 -2.23
CA ALA A 217 1.83 -2.16 -0.83
C ALA A 217 0.84 -2.83 0.13
N ARG A 218 -0.46 -2.54 -0.01
CA ARG A 218 -1.52 -3.16 0.81
C ARG A 218 -1.64 -4.68 0.60
N SER A 219 -1.51 -5.14 -0.64
CA SER A 219 -1.57 -6.57 -0.97
C SER A 219 -0.41 -7.35 -0.38
N PHE A 220 0.77 -6.72 -0.29
CA PHE A 220 1.92 -7.29 0.41
C PHE A 220 1.69 -7.40 1.93
N GLY A 221 0.89 -6.48 2.47
CA GLY A 221 0.53 -6.38 3.88
C GLY A 221 0.98 -5.07 4.54
N ALA A 222 1.76 -4.24 3.83
CA ALA A 222 2.30 -3.00 4.36
C ALA A 222 1.19 -2.01 4.75
N SER A 223 1.39 -1.28 5.84
CA SER A 223 0.56 -0.12 6.16
C SER A 223 0.91 1.04 5.24
N VAL A 224 -0.12 1.68 4.70
CA VAL A 224 0.03 2.88 3.85
C VAL A 224 -0.60 4.07 4.55
N GLU A 225 0.20 5.08 4.85
CA GLU A 225 -0.26 6.35 5.40
C GLU A 225 -0.46 7.36 4.27
N VAL A 226 -1.65 7.95 4.16
CA VAL A 226 -1.97 8.90 3.10
C VAL A 226 -1.93 10.31 3.68
N VAL A 227 -0.95 11.11 3.25
CA VAL A 227 -0.77 12.50 3.68
C VAL A 227 -1.26 13.49 2.61
N GLY A 228 -1.87 14.60 3.06
CA GLY A 228 -2.37 15.65 2.16
C GLY A 228 -1.26 16.52 1.55
N GLU A 229 -0.31 16.96 2.39
CA GLU A 229 0.84 17.79 1.99
C GLU A 229 2.13 16.95 2.11
N PRO A 230 2.79 16.57 0.99
CA PRO A 230 3.93 15.66 1.01
C PRO A 230 5.23 16.25 1.59
N ASP A 231 5.32 17.58 1.76
CA ASP A 231 6.50 18.22 2.35
C ASP A 231 6.37 18.31 3.89
N PRO A 232 7.14 17.53 4.68
CA PRO A 232 7.04 17.53 6.14
C PRO A 232 7.38 18.89 6.76
N ARG A 233 8.09 19.78 6.05
CA ARG A 233 8.40 21.14 6.52
C ARG A 233 7.17 22.06 6.49
N LYS A 234 6.10 21.65 5.82
CA LYS A 234 4.87 22.44 5.63
C LYS A 234 3.66 21.84 6.35
N SER A 235 3.80 20.65 6.94
CA SER A 235 2.70 19.88 7.52
C SER A 235 3.19 19.10 8.72
N GLU A 236 2.63 19.42 9.90
CA GLU A 236 2.91 18.65 11.13
C GLU A 236 2.47 17.20 11.01
N GLU A 237 1.33 16.93 10.35
CA GLU A 237 0.84 15.57 10.08
C GLU A 237 1.91 14.75 9.36
N THR A 238 2.47 15.31 8.28
CA THR A 238 3.50 14.65 7.48
C THR A 238 4.83 14.57 8.21
N LEU A 239 5.18 15.58 9.01
CA LEU A 239 6.36 15.52 9.88
C LEU A 239 6.25 14.35 10.85
N TYR A 240 5.14 14.21 11.57
CA TYR A 240 4.97 13.11 12.53
C TYR A 240 4.93 11.76 11.81
N ALA A 241 4.26 11.65 10.68
CA ALA A 241 4.26 10.43 9.87
C ALA A 241 5.69 9.97 9.53
N LEU A 242 6.58 10.91 9.20
CA LEU A 242 7.91 10.63 8.68
C LEU A 242 9.05 10.78 9.69
N ALA A 243 8.73 11.11 10.94
CA ALA A 243 9.73 11.39 11.97
C ALA A 243 10.73 10.24 12.15
N GLY A 244 12.02 10.55 12.15
CA GLY A 244 13.13 9.62 12.33
C GLY A 244 13.43 8.71 11.14
N LEU A 245 12.85 9.01 9.97
CA LEU A 245 12.99 8.18 8.76
C LEU A 245 13.87 8.80 7.67
N ASP A 246 14.63 9.85 7.96
CA ASP A 246 15.55 10.49 7.01
C ASP A 246 16.69 9.55 6.56
N ASP A 247 17.15 8.66 7.43
CA ASP A 247 18.14 7.60 7.14
C ASP A 247 17.64 6.22 7.59
N ALA A 248 16.36 5.94 7.31
CA ALA A 248 15.73 4.65 7.63
C ALA A 248 14.84 4.16 6.48
N PRO A 249 14.44 2.86 6.46
CA PRO A 249 13.56 2.32 5.44
C PRO A 249 12.20 3.03 5.39
N LEU A 250 11.94 3.70 4.27
CA LEU A 250 10.70 4.40 3.97
C LEU A 250 10.40 4.27 2.49
N ILE A 251 9.15 3.97 2.14
CA ILE A 251 8.70 3.95 0.75
C ILE A 251 7.66 5.04 0.54
N ALA A 252 7.99 6.02 -0.28
CA ALA A 252 7.09 7.09 -0.69
C ALA A 252 6.55 6.81 -2.09
N LEU A 253 5.23 6.64 -2.20
CA LEU A 253 4.56 6.32 -3.46
C LEU A 253 4.16 7.61 -4.18
N GLY A 254 4.76 7.87 -5.32
CA GLY A 254 4.45 8.99 -6.21
C GLY A 254 5.47 10.12 -6.21
N THR A 255 5.59 10.79 -7.34
CA THR A 255 6.58 11.87 -7.60
C THR A 255 6.39 13.12 -6.73
N GLN A 256 5.26 13.24 -6.03
CA GLN A 256 4.97 14.41 -5.19
C GLN A 256 5.96 14.56 -4.03
N PHE A 257 6.65 13.48 -3.63
CA PHE A 257 7.66 13.49 -2.58
C PHE A 257 9.04 13.98 -3.06
N GLY A 258 9.28 14.09 -4.37
CA GLY A 258 10.59 14.44 -4.93
C GLY A 258 11.49 13.24 -5.16
N SER A 259 12.81 13.40 -5.07
CA SER A 259 13.75 12.27 -5.03
C SER A 259 13.86 11.70 -3.62
N ALA A 260 14.51 10.53 -3.49
CA ALA A 260 14.85 9.93 -2.20
C ALA A 260 15.68 10.88 -1.33
N GLU A 261 16.71 11.52 -1.92
CA GLU A 261 17.60 12.45 -1.23
C GLU A 261 16.86 13.72 -0.82
N ASP A 262 16.02 14.26 -1.70
CA ASP A 262 15.16 15.41 -1.38
C ASP A 262 14.23 15.10 -0.20
N LEU A 263 13.60 13.93 -0.19
CA LEU A 263 12.69 13.52 0.87
C LEU A 263 13.43 13.38 2.21
N ALA A 264 14.55 12.65 2.23
CA ALA A 264 15.40 12.49 3.41
C ALA A 264 15.83 13.86 3.97
N GLN A 265 16.29 14.77 3.10
CA GLN A 265 16.69 16.11 3.50
C GLN A 265 15.53 16.93 4.08
N ARG A 266 14.32 16.81 3.52
CA ARG A 266 13.13 17.51 4.01
C ARG A 266 12.68 17.01 5.38
N ILE A 267 12.76 15.71 5.63
CA ILE A 267 12.48 15.11 6.95
C ILE A 267 13.45 15.68 7.98
N MET A 268 14.75 15.58 7.74
CA MET A 268 15.79 16.12 8.63
C MET A 268 15.58 17.62 8.92
N GLN A 269 15.31 18.43 7.88
CA GLN A 269 15.04 19.86 8.05
C GLN A 269 13.78 20.12 8.88
N ALA A 270 12.70 19.38 8.64
CA ALA A 270 11.45 19.56 9.36
C ALA A 270 11.61 19.26 10.85
N GLU A 271 12.42 18.25 11.21
CA GLU A 271 12.74 17.95 12.60
C GLU A 271 13.65 18.98 13.26
N GLU A 272 14.61 19.57 12.54
CA GLU A 272 15.50 20.60 13.08
C GLU A 272 14.76 21.90 13.43
N TYR A 273 13.68 22.20 12.71
CA TYR A 273 12.89 23.42 12.85
C TYR A 273 11.60 23.27 13.68
N TYR A 274 11.33 22.08 14.23
CA TYR A 274 10.19 21.81 15.11
C TYR A 274 10.48 22.22 16.58
#